data_AF-A0A2D7MRM3-F1
#
_entry.id   AF-A0A2D7MRM3-F1
#
_cell.length_a   1.000
_cell.length_b   1.000
_cell.length_c   1.000
_cell.angle_alpha   90.00
_cell.angle_beta   90.00
_cell.angle_gamma   90.00
#
_symmetry.space_group_name_H-M   'P 1'
#
loop_
_entity.id
_entity.type
_entity.pdbx_description
1 polymer ?
#
loop_
_entity_poly.entity_id
_entity_poly.type
_entity_poly.pdbx_seq_one_letter_code
_entity_poly.pdbx_strand_id
1 'polypeptide(L)'
;MKTFLIGKNSTLYNKLKKLLSSVELIEKSHKELSQVDYGKNIVVFSYDPKSFEANRKMLDFLLTKKPKKLIYISTTAIYSNHYTDGYVYPRIKKEIENYLIQYENVQIIRVGMVEGFFDSSKFFGWIKYSSMKLISKTIKNVLDGKTSLKIVEAWESQLIENAKILRRMIFGVLVVLEKLLKSKFHYTRPLDLILKILGEQNYGYTFTSNQFNTYSKHTIIGSGMAALGVSEALDQQNKIYHTRLIHAKTSKIKYHELSSPEKSIESIENGGNSNLWHSVISNFLDQDDNFATFRWFFENLYPNSIKNLQQPSFSFIPIFPIRPLKKLTTKKKKLNNLIDDTIIYIEKNETAKILIHGIKSSYTTENLYLCTGSISSLKLLSDSGFIKTYESTISDHLVGYFGQFRGPLRNKQIIRTLNGHFKKFHEIKLNNRSLYVTLRPANFDFKDITKANEFRNFFGRSSKSIYISLLSKINPGLVLEALYNKFGIEFNLSGVYNIVGHIESKNTVSIKSPPFTKPTILYNEKEIIFSDEEIELIKNYLKGLGVKTEIIINKKTPVSPGLHFLNSNLKEELSNLPKGLKLFSTILFKDESPKHPTFDLMTSSYDATINSNEQ
;
A
#
# COMPACT_ATOMS: atom_id res chain seq x y z
N MET A 1 20.31 -32.96 -18.89
CA MET A 1 18.86 -32.74 -18.75
C MET A 1 18.40 -31.87 -19.91
N LYS A 2 17.58 -32.43 -20.80
CA LYS A 2 17.01 -31.72 -21.95
C LYS A 2 16.27 -30.45 -21.52
N THR A 3 16.61 -29.33 -22.15
CA THR A 3 16.00 -28.01 -21.93
C THR A 3 15.43 -27.51 -23.24
N PHE A 4 14.15 -27.18 -23.27
CA PHE A 4 13.53 -26.58 -24.45
C PHE A 4 13.87 -25.10 -24.54
N LEU A 5 14.16 -24.64 -25.74
CA LEU A 5 14.37 -23.23 -26.03
C LEU A 5 13.31 -22.74 -26.99
N ILE A 6 12.48 -21.80 -26.53
CA ILE A 6 11.41 -21.19 -27.31
C ILE A 6 11.93 -19.88 -27.88
N GLY A 7 11.83 -19.74 -29.20
CA GLY A 7 12.32 -18.58 -29.93
C GLY A 7 13.66 -18.84 -30.61
N LYS A 8 13.80 -20.00 -31.29
CA LYS A 8 15.02 -20.38 -32.04
C LYS A 8 15.53 -19.33 -33.05
N ASN A 9 14.66 -18.42 -33.50
CA ASN A 9 15.01 -17.33 -34.41
C ASN A 9 15.43 -16.03 -33.69
N SER A 10 15.50 -16.02 -32.36
CA SER A 10 15.90 -14.84 -31.59
C SER A 10 17.36 -14.50 -31.87
N THR A 11 17.62 -13.24 -32.25
CA THR A 11 18.98 -12.73 -32.47
C THR A 11 19.86 -12.94 -31.24
N LEU A 12 19.31 -12.74 -30.04
CA LEU A 12 20.03 -12.92 -28.78
C LEU A 12 20.42 -14.39 -28.59
N TYR A 13 19.47 -15.28 -28.81
CA TYR A 13 19.74 -16.71 -28.69
C TYR A 13 20.84 -17.17 -29.65
N ASN A 14 20.76 -16.76 -30.92
CA ASN A 14 21.73 -17.19 -31.94
C ASN A 14 23.17 -16.82 -31.57
N LYS A 15 23.39 -15.70 -30.87
CA LYS A 15 24.72 -15.35 -30.33
C LYS A 15 25.09 -16.13 -29.07
N LEU A 16 24.12 -16.46 -28.21
CA LEU A 16 24.34 -17.23 -26.98
C LEU A 16 24.52 -18.74 -27.22
N LYS A 17 24.03 -19.28 -28.35
CA LYS A 17 23.96 -20.72 -28.64
C LYS A 17 25.28 -21.46 -28.36
N LYS A 18 26.40 -20.92 -28.81
CA LYS A 18 27.73 -21.52 -28.58
C LYS A 18 28.12 -21.58 -27.10
N LEU A 19 27.75 -20.57 -26.31
CA LEU A 19 28.07 -20.49 -24.88
C LEU A 19 27.15 -21.38 -24.02
N LEU A 20 25.98 -21.73 -24.55
CA LEU A 20 25.03 -22.64 -23.93
C LEU A 20 25.21 -24.10 -24.36
N SER A 21 26.28 -24.44 -25.10
CA SER A 21 26.55 -25.80 -25.61
C SER A 21 26.68 -26.87 -24.51
N SER A 22 27.04 -26.47 -23.29
CA SER A 22 27.07 -27.37 -22.13
C SER A 22 25.67 -27.77 -21.62
N VAL A 23 24.61 -27.14 -22.14
CA VAL A 23 23.21 -27.47 -21.86
C VAL A 23 22.66 -28.21 -23.06
N GLU A 24 22.04 -29.36 -22.83
CA GLU A 24 21.37 -30.12 -23.87
C GLU A 24 20.08 -29.38 -24.30
N LEU A 25 20.16 -28.61 -25.39
CA LEU A 25 19.07 -27.72 -25.86
C LEU A 25 18.24 -28.36 -26.98
N ILE A 26 16.91 -28.29 -26.85
CA ILE A 26 15.96 -28.60 -27.94
C ILE A 26 15.33 -27.30 -28.42
N GLU A 27 15.70 -26.87 -29.62
CA GLU A 27 15.25 -25.60 -30.20
C GLU A 27 13.85 -25.73 -30.80
N LYS A 28 12.94 -24.84 -30.38
CA LYS A 28 11.58 -24.72 -30.92
C LYS A 28 11.29 -23.28 -31.32
N SER A 29 10.58 -23.11 -32.43
CA SER A 29 9.90 -21.86 -32.76
C SER A 29 8.60 -21.75 -31.97
N HIS A 30 8.01 -20.56 -31.97
CA HIS A 30 6.69 -20.30 -31.39
C HIS A 30 5.55 -21.06 -32.11
N LYS A 31 5.79 -21.64 -33.30
CA LYS A 31 4.81 -22.49 -34.01
C LYS A 31 4.89 -23.96 -33.61
N GLU A 32 5.98 -24.36 -32.96
CA GLU A 32 6.28 -25.76 -32.61
C GLU A 32 6.00 -26.05 -31.12
N LEU A 33 5.19 -25.22 -30.46
CA LEU A 33 4.92 -25.33 -29.01
C LEU A 33 4.27 -26.68 -28.65
N SER A 34 3.47 -27.26 -29.54
CA SER A 34 2.85 -28.58 -29.35
C SER A 34 3.87 -29.70 -29.10
N GLN A 35 5.12 -29.52 -29.54
CA GLN A 35 6.23 -30.47 -29.39
C GLN A 35 7.03 -30.27 -28.09
N VAL A 36 6.57 -29.41 -27.18
CA VAL A 36 7.21 -29.20 -25.87
C VAL A 36 6.70 -30.26 -24.88
N ASP A 37 7.63 -31.08 -24.39
CA ASP A 37 7.31 -32.16 -23.47
C ASP A 37 7.00 -31.64 -22.05
N TYR A 38 6.21 -32.44 -21.34
CA TYR A 38 5.88 -32.21 -19.94
C TYR A 38 7.11 -32.27 -19.03
N GLY A 39 7.15 -31.41 -18.01
CA GLY A 39 8.11 -31.51 -16.90
C GLY A 39 9.57 -31.16 -17.24
N LYS A 40 9.87 -30.67 -18.46
CA LYS A 40 11.22 -30.22 -18.83
C LYS A 40 11.48 -28.77 -18.42
N ASN A 41 12.75 -28.37 -18.44
CA ASN A 41 13.12 -26.97 -18.31
C ASN A 41 12.81 -26.24 -19.63
N ILE A 42 12.38 -24.99 -19.55
CA ILE A 42 12.02 -24.17 -20.71
C ILE A 42 12.70 -22.80 -20.59
N VAL A 43 13.37 -22.34 -21.64
CA VAL A 43 13.89 -20.98 -21.76
C VAL A 43 13.15 -20.26 -22.87
N VAL A 44 12.52 -19.14 -22.55
CA VAL A 44 11.67 -18.37 -23.46
C VAL A 44 12.34 -17.04 -23.79
N PHE A 45 12.71 -16.88 -25.06
CA PHE A 45 13.07 -15.59 -25.63
C PHE A 45 11.80 -14.95 -26.21
N SER A 46 11.57 -13.66 -25.92
CA SER A 46 10.35 -12.91 -26.26
C SER A 46 9.79 -13.23 -27.65
N TYR A 47 8.46 -13.39 -27.74
CA TYR A 47 7.79 -13.75 -28.98
C TYR A 47 7.23 -12.52 -29.73
N ASP A 48 6.29 -11.78 -29.13
CA ASP A 48 5.61 -10.67 -29.80
C ASP A 48 5.94 -9.33 -29.10
N PRO A 49 6.65 -8.39 -29.75
CA PRO A 49 6.98 -7.10 -29.13
C PRO A 49 5.81 -6.11 -29.07
N LYS A 50 4.64 -6.45 -29.65
CA LYS A 50 3.48 -5.56 -29.79
C LYS A 50 2.23 -6.02 -29.04
N SER A 51 2.16 -7.29 -28.61
CA SER A 51 0.98 -7.81 -27.92
C SER A 51 1.31 -8.58 -26.64
N PHE A 52 0.89 -8.04 -25.48
CA PHE A 52 0.92 -8.77 -24.21
C PHE A 52 0.08 -10.06 -24.30
N GLU A 53 -1.13 -9.97 -24.85
CA GLU A 53 -2.07 -11.10 -24.91
C GLU A 53 -1.53 -12.27 -25.75
N ALA A 54 -0.82 -11.99 -26.85
CA ALA A 54 -0.19 -13.04 -27.65
C ALA A 54 0.94 -13.76 -26.87
N ASN A 55 1.77 -13.01 -26.13
CA ASN A 55 2.78 -13.62 -25.26
C ASN A 55 2.14 -14.39 -24.12
N ARG A 56 1.08 -13.85 -23.51
CA ARG A 56 0.35 -14.50 -22.42
C ARG A 56 -0.20 -15.85 -22.87
N LYS A 57 -0.90 -15.93 -24.02
CA LYS A 57 -1.42 -17.20 -24.55
C LYS A 57 -0.33 -18.25 -24.76
N MET A 58 0.83 -17.84 -25.29
CA MET A 58 1.99 -18.73 -25.41
C MET A 58 2.48 -19.21 -24.05
N LEU A 59 2.62 -18.30 -23.08
CA LEU A 59 3.09 -18.62 -21.73
C LEU A 59 2.10 -19.51 -20.98
N ASP A 60 0.80 -19.22 -21.05
CA ASP A 60 -0.28 -20.06 -20.53
C ASP A 60 -0.14 -21.49 -21.08
N PHE A 61 0.02 -21.65 -22.39
CA PHE A 61 0.24 -22.96 -23.02
C PHE A 61 1.49 -23.66 -22.46
N LEU A 62 2.63 -22.97 -22.36
CA LEU A 62 3.86 -23.55 -21.81
C LEU A 62 3.71 -23.94 -20.33
N LEU A 63 2.99 -23.14 -19.55
CA LEU A 63 2.70 -23.43 -18.14
C LEU A 63 1.80 -24.67 -17.99
N THR A 64 0.90 -24.96 -18.93
CA THR A 64 0.12 -26.23 -18.94
C THR A 64 1.00 -27.47 -19.06
N LYS A 65 2.23 -27.34 -19.59
CA LYS A 65 3.22 -28.43 -19.65
C LYS A 65 3.90 -28.68 -18.30
N LYS A 66 3.52 -27.95 -17.25
CA LYS A 66 4.09 -28.01 -15.89
C LYS A 66 5.61 -28.10 -15.91
N PRO A 67 6.30 -27.11 -16.49
CA PRO A 67 7.74 -27.16 -16.63
C PRO A 67 8.41 -27.25 -15.26
N LYS A 68 9.50 -28.02 -15.14
CA LYS A 68 10.29 -28.03 -13.90
C LYS A 68 10.79 -26.63 -13.57
N LYS A 69 11.21 -25.90 -14.60
CA LYS A 69 11.59 -24.49 -14.51
C LYS A 69 11.30 -23.79 -15.83
N LEU A 70 10.69 -22.61 -15.78
CA LEU A 70 10.51 -21.72 -16.93
C LEU A 70 11.33 -20.46 -16.71
N ILE A 71 12.26 -20.20 -17.62
CA ILE A 71 13.12 -19.02 -17.61
C ILE A 71 12.62 -18.05 -18.68
N TYR A 72 12.20 -16.86 -18.28
CA TYR A 72 11.79 -15.82 -19.22
C TYR A 72 12.89 -14.77 -19.38
N ILE A 73 13.32 -14.52 -20.63
CA ILE A 73 14.31 -13.50 -20.94
C ILE A 73 13.61 -12.14 -21.14
N SER A 74 13.71 -11.30 -20.11
CA SER A 74 13.21 -9.92 -20.09
C SER A 74 14.32 -8.91 -20.40
N THR A 75 14.10 -7.63 -20.11
CA THR A 75 15.00 -6.54 -20.46
C THR A 75 15.01 -5.44 -19.40
N THR A 76 16.12 -4.73 -19.24
CA THR A 76 16.20 -3.52 -18.42
C THR A 76 15.38 -2.36 -18.99
N ALA A 77 14.94 -2.43 -20.27
CA ALA A 77 14.10 -1.41 -20.87
C ALA A 77 12.81 -1.16 -20.06
N ILE A 78 12.33 -2.14 -19.28
CA ILE A 78 11.19 -1.99 -18.35
C ILE A 78 11.38 -0.84 -17.36
N TYR A 79 12.61 -0.45 -17.03
CA TYR A 79 12.88 0.69 -16.15
C TYR A 79 12.42 2.03 -16.75
N SER A 80 12.26 2.14 -18.08
CA SER A 80 11.69 3.35 -18.69
C SER A 80 10.24 3.60 -18.28
N ASN A 81 9.50 2.56 -17.88
CA ASN A 81 8.11 2.68 -17.41
C ASN A 81 7.99 3.54 -16.14
N HIS A 82 9.08 3.74 -15.41
CA HIS A 82 9.14 4.69 -14.31
C HIS A 82 8.87 6.13 -14.79
N TYR A 83 9.44 6.49 -15.94
CA TYR A 83 9.35 7.83 -16.52
C TYR A 83 8.20 7.96 -17.50
N THR A 84 7.76 6.89 -18.15
CA THR A 84 6.69 6.95 -19.13
C THR A 84 6.18 5.57 -19.51
N ASP A 85 4.85 5.44 -19.61
CA ASP A 85 4.15 4.27 -20.17
C ASP A 85 3.98 4.35 -21.69
N GLY A 86 4.47 5.41 -22.32
CA GLY A 86 4.34 5.63 -23.76
C GLY A 86 5.10 4.60 -24.61
N TYR A 87 6.14 3.96 -24.10
CA TYR A 87 6.89 2.98 -24.89
C TYR A 87 6.25 1.59 -24.79
N VAL A 88 5.73 1.08 -25.91
CA VAL A 88 4.99 -0.19 -25.98
C VAL A 88 5.85 -1.39 -25.54
N TYR A 89 7.10 -1.47 -26.01
CA TYR A 89 7.99 -2.60 -25.74
C TYR A 89 8.33 -2.76 -24.24
N PRO A 90 8.84 -1.72 -23.53
CA PRO A 90 9.02 -1.75 -22.09
C PRO A 90 7.75 -2.10 -21.31
N ARG A 91 6.59 -1.57 -21.71
CA ARG A 91 5.31 -1.83 -21.06
C ARG A 91 4.93 -3.31 -21.15
N ILE A 92 4.93 -3.87 -22.37
CA ILE A 92 4.59 -5.28 -22.59
C ILE A 92 5.54 -6.21 -21.84
N LYS A 93 6.85 -5.91 -21.86
CA LYS A 93 7.84 -6.68 -21.12
C LYS A 93 7.54 -6.72 -19.64
N LYS A 94 7.18 -5.57 -19.07
CA LYS A 94 6.83 -5.47 -17.66
C LYS A 94 5.51 -6.17 -17.33
N GLU A 95 4.50 -6.06 -18.20
CA GLU A 95 3.23 -6.79 -18.04
C GLU A 95 3.45 -8.31 -18.02
N ILE A 96 4.35 -8.83 -18.87
CA ILE A 96 4.75 -10.24 -18.86
C ILE A 96 5.45 -10.61 -17.56
N GLU A 97 6.39 -9.79 -17.07
CA GLU A 97 7.03 -10.03 -15.76
C GLU A 97 6.00 -10.09 -14.63
N ASN A 98 5.07 -9.13 -14.59
CA ASN A 98 4.02 -9.07 -13.57
C ASN A 98 3.09 -10.28 -13.63
N TYR A 99 2.78 -10.78 -14.83
CA TYR A 99 1.99 -11.99 -15.01
C TYR A 99 2.77 -13.26 -14.60
N LEU A 100 4.07 -13.31 -14.86
CA LEU A 100 4.89 -14.50 -14.60
C LEU A 100 5.35 -14.65 -13.15
N ILE A 101 5.44 -13.55 -12.38
CA ILE A 101 5.96 -13.56 -11.01
C ILE A 101 5.14 -14.43 -10.05
N GLN A 102 3.87 -14.66 -10.36
CA GLN A 102 2.95 -15.47 -9.55
C GLN A 102 3.23 -16.98 -9.59
N TYR A 103 4.04 -17.45 -10.53
CA TYR A 103 4.28 -18.88 -10.73
C TYR A 103 5.57 -19.32 -10.04
N GLU A 104 5.48 -20.30 -9.14
CA GLU A 104 6.61 -20.77 -8.32
C GLU A 104 7.78 -21.31 -9.15
N ASN A 105 7.51 -21.99 -10.26
CA ASN A 105 8.50 -22.58 -11.16
C ASN A 105 9.06 -21.60 -12.21
N VAL A 106 8.70 -20.32 -12.15
CA VAL A 106 9.18 -19.30 -13.08
C VAL A 106 10.31 -18.46 -12.48
N GLN A 107 11.33 -18.18 -13.28
CA GLN A 107 12.37 -17.19 -13.02
C GLN A 107 12.52 -16.26 -14.24
N ILE A 108 12.75 -14.98 -13.97
CA ILE A 108 12.88 -13.94 -14.99
C ILE A 108 14.33 -13.47 -15.00
N ILE A 109 14.96 -13.44 -16.16
CA ILE A 109 16.31 -12.90 -16.33
C ILE A 109 16.20 -11.59 -17.11
N ARG A 110 16.60 -10.47 -16.51
CA ARG A 110 16.66 -9.17 -17.17
C ARG A 110 18.01 -8.93 -17.79
N VAL A 111 18.04 -8.70 -19.10
CA VAL A 111 19.26 -8.32 -19.81
C VAL A 111 19.26 -6.83 -20.15
N GLY A 112 20.42 -6.21 -20.05
CA GLY A 112 20.66 -4.82 -20.40
C GLY A 112 20.94 -4.61 -21.89
N MET A 113 21.77 -3.61 -22.16
CA MET A 113 22.41 -3.38 -23.46
C MET A 113 23.37 -4.53 -23.76
N VAL A 114 22.96 -5.41 -24.65
CA VAL A 114 23.69 -6.65 -24.93
C VAL A 114 24.92 -6.38 -25.81
N GLU A 115 26.05 -6.99 -25.44
CA GLU A 115 27.28 -6.99 -26.21
C GLU A 115 27.08 -7.30 -27.71
N GLY A 116 27.57 -6.41 -28.57
CA GLY A 116 27.48 -6.54 -30.03
C GLY A 116 26.08 -6.34 -30.61
N PHE A 117 25.09 -5.87 -29.84
CA PHE A 117 23.78 -5.40 -30.33
C PHE A 117 23.66 -3.89 -30.41
N PHE A 118 24.66 -3.19 -29.88
CA PHE A 118 24.77 -1.75 -29.97
C PHE A 118 26.22 -1.41 -30.32
N ASP A 119 26.40 -0.22 -30.87
CA ASP A 119 27.71 0.34 -31.16
C ASP A 119 28.07 1.24 -29.98
N SER A 120 29.02 0.81 -29.16
CA SER A 120 29.48 1.57 -27.98
C SER A 120 30.01 2.95 -28.37
N SER A 121 30.51 3.09 -29.59
CA SER A 121 30.91 4.39 -30.12
C SER A 121 29.72 5.33 -30.24
N LYS A 122 28.45 4.91 -30.20
CA LYS A 122 27.24 5.76 -30.28
C LYS A 122 26.57 6.02 -28.93
N PHE A 123 27.29 5.76 -27.84
CA PHE A 123 26.82 5.97 -26.47
C PHE A 123 27.74 6.93 -25.72
N PHE A 124 27.18 7.55 -24.67
CA PHE A 124 27.91 8.30 -23.66
C PHE A 124 27.17 8.17 -22.33
N GLY A 125 27.92 7.99 -21.23
CA GLY A 125 27.38 7.86 -19.88
C GLY A 125 27.25 6.42 -19.40
N TRP A 126 26.63 6.25 -18.23
CA TRP A 126 26.41 4.93 -17.62
C TRP A 126 25.34 4.16 -18.37
N ILE A 127 25.62 2.88 -18.66
CA ILE A 127 24.67 1.93 -19.24
C ILE A 127 24.55 0.69 -18.36
N LYS A 128 23.38 0.05 -18.43
CA LYS A 128 23.16 -1.30 -17.90
C LYS A 128 23.62 -2.28 -18.97
N TYR A 129 24.86 -2.76 -18.90
CA TYR A 129 25.50 -3.59 -19.93
C TYR A 129 25.36 -5.08 -19.63
N SER A 130 25.16 -5.89 -20.66
CA SER A 130 25.13 -7.36 -20.54
C SER A 130 26.10 -8.02 -21.52
N SER A 131 27.20 -8.57 -21.00
CA SER A 131 28.08 -9.44 -21.77
C SER A 131 27.41 -10.79 -22.08
N MET A 132 27.79 -11.43 -23.19
CA MET A 132 27.26 -12.76 -23.53
C MET A 132 27.62 -13.82 -22.47
N LYS A 133 28.80 -13.67 -21.85
CA LYS A 133 29.26 -14.54 -20.75
C LYS A 133 28.38 -14.38 -19.52
N LEU A 134 28.02 -13.15 -19.13
CA LEU A 134 27.16 -12.90 -17.98
C LEU A 134 25.76 -13.48 -18.19
N ILE A 135 25.15 -13.26 -19.36
CA ILE A 135 23.81 -13.81 -19.66
C ILE A 135 23.83 -15.34 -19.63
N SER A 136 24.79 -15.98 -20.32
CA SER A 136 24.89 -17.44 -20.35
C SER A 136 25.18 -18.06 -18.98
N LYS A 137 26.08 -17.46 -18.18
CA LYS A 137 26.34 -17.85 -16.78
C LYS A 137 25.05 -17.75 -15.94
N THR A 138 24.29 -16.68 -16.10
CA THR A 138 23.05 -16.47 -15.34
C THR A 138 22.00 -17.51 -15.70
N ILE A 139 21.80 -17.81 -17.00
CA ILE A 139 20.89 -18.88 -17.45
C ILE A 139 21.30 -20.23 -16.83
N LYS A 140 22.59 -20.57 -16.86
CA LYS A 140 23.09 -21.82 -16.26
C LYS A 140 22.87 -21.86 -14.75
N ASN A 141 23.18 -20.79 -14.03
CA ASN A 141 22.94 -20.71 -12.58
C ASN A 141 21.46 -20.90 -12.24
N VAL A 142 20.56 -20.31 -13.02
CA VAL A 142 19.12 -20.47 -12.86
C VAL A 142 18.70 -21.92 -13.13
N LEU A 143 19.18 -22.55 -14.20
CA LEU A 143 18.91 -23.96 -14.51
C LEU A 143 19.44 -24.92 -13.43
N ASP A 144 20.63 -24.64 -12.90
CA ASP A 144 21.29 -25.40 -11.84
C ASP A 144 20.65 -25.18 -10.45
N GLY A 145 19.73 -24.23 -10.32
CA GLY A 145 19.10 -23.90 -9.03
C GLY A 145 20.01 -23.14 -8.07
N LYS A 146 21.08 -22.51 -8.57
CA LYS A 146 22.05 -21.73 -7.77
C LYS A 146 21.52 -20.37 -7.32
N THR A 147 20.33 -19.97 -7.76
CA THR A 147 19.68 -18.73 -7.34
C THR A 147 18.20 -18.99 -7.07
N SER A 148 17.74 -18.47 -5.94
CA SER A 148 16.34 -18.52 -5.50
C SER A 148 15.54 -17.30 -5.93
N LEU A 149 16.19 -16.26 -6.48
CA LEU A 149 15.53 -15.01 -6.85
C LEU A 149 14.52 -15.24 -7.99
N LYS A 150 13.35 -14.60 -7.88
CA LYS A 150 12.35 -14.58 -8.94
C LYS A 150 12.81 -13.77 -10.13
N ILE A 151 13.44 -12.62 -9.88
CA ILE A 151 14.01 -11.79 -10.94
C ILE A 151 15.52 -11.68 -10.75
N VAL A 152 16.27 -12.16 -11.73
CA VAL A 152 17.73 -12.12 -11.75
C VAL A 152 18.20 -11.08 -12.77
N GLU A 153 18.99 -10.11 -12.31
CA GLU A 153 19.59 -9.10 -13.16
C GLU A 153 20.87 -9.67 -13.80
N ALA A 154 20.91 -9.79 -15.13
CA ALA A 154 22.07 -10.27 -15.88
C ALA A 154 22.80 -9.11 -16.57
N TRP A 155 23.01 -8.01 -15.86
CA TRP A 155 23.71 -6.82 -16.33
C TRP A 155 24.57 -6.21 -15.23
N GLU A 156 25.53 -5.38 -15.65
CA GLU A 156 26.41 -4.59 -14.79
C GLU A 156 26.39 -3.13 -15.24
N SER A 157 26.73 -2.21 -14.32
CA SER A 157 26.83 -0.80 -14.66
C SER A 157 28.17 -0.54 -15.32
N GLN A 158 28.16 -0.07 -16.57
CA GLN A 158 29.37 0.26 -17.31
C GLN A 158 29.33 1.72 -17.76
N LEU A 159 30.40 2.48 -17.49
CA LEU A 159 30.56 3.82 -18.02
C LEU A 159 31.11 3.73 -19.45
N ILE A 160 30.39 4.32 -20.41
CA ILE A 160 30.90 4.52 -21.77
C ILE A 160 31.44 5.94 -21.88
N GLU A 161 32.76 6.05 -21.94
CA GLU A 161 33.44 7.29 -22.26
C GLU A 161 33.54 7.47 -23.77
N ASN A 162 33.04 8.59 -24.26
CA ASN A 162 33.10 8.96 -25.67
C ASN A 162 33.84 10.29 -25.81
N ALA A 163 34.81 10.33 -26.72
CA ALA A 163 35.59 11.54 -26.97
C ALA A 163 34.79 12.60 -27.75
N LYS A 164 33.71 12.22 -28.48
CA LYS A 164 32.97 13.18 -29.31
C LYS A 164 32.13 14.13 -28.46
N ILE A 165 32.47 15.42 -28.52
CA ILE A 165 31.80 16.53 -27.79
C ILE A 165 30.28 16.55 -28.05
N LEU A 166 29.86 16.38 -29.32
CA LEU A 166 28.44 16.41 -29.70
C LEU A 166 27.59 15.41 -28.88
N ARG A 167 28.10 14.22 -28.59
CA ARG A 167 27.34 13.21 -27.82
C ARG A 167 27.23 13.54 -26.36
N ARG A 168 28.27 14.17 -25.78
CA ARG A 168 28.22 14.72 -24.43
C ARG A 168 27.16 15.80 -24.33
N MET A 169 27.07 16.67 -25.34
CA MET A 169 26.03 17.70 -25.42
C MET A 169 24.63 17.08 -25.54
N ILE A 170 24.42 16.14 -26.46
CA ILE A 170 23.13 15.44 -26.61
C ILE A 170 22.72 14.76 -25.30
N PHE A 171 23.64 14.04 -24.67
CA PHE A 171 23.38 13.41 -23.37
C PHE A 171 23.00 14.44 -22.30
N GLY A 172 23.72 15.56 -22.23
CA GLY A 172 23.41 16.67 -21.33
C GLY A 172 22.00 17.23 -21.55
N VAL A 173 21.60 17.43 -22.81
CA VAL A 173 20.24 17.85 -23.17
C VAL A 173 19.21 16.83 -22.70
N LEU A 174 19.43 15.54 -22.95
CA LEU A 174 18.51 14.47 -22.52
C LEU A 174 18.37 14.41 -20.99
N VAL A 175 19.47 14.58 -20.24
CA VAL A 175 19.45 14.65 -18.76
C VAL A 175 18.66 15.86 -18.26
N VAL A 176 18.80 17.02 -18.91
CA VAL A 176 17.99 18.21 -18.59
C VAL A 176 16.51 17.96 -18.87
N LEU A 177 16.19 17.38 -20.04
CA LEU A 177 14.82 17.03 -20.42
C LEU A 177 14.19 16.00 -19.48
N GLU A 178 14.96 15.01 -19.00
CA GLU A 178 14.51 14.03 -18.01
C GLU A 178 14.07 14.72 -16.71
N LYS A 179 14.91 15.63 -16.21
CA LYS A 179 14.62 16.39 -14.98
C LYS A 179 13.39 17.30 -15.12
N LEU A 180 13.21 17.91 -16.30
CA LEU A 180 12.10 18.82 -16.58
C LEU A 180 10.78 18.08 -16.81
N LEU A 181 10.78 17.04 -17.66
CA LEU A 181 9.58 16.36 -18.12
C LEU A 181 9.14 15.23 -17.16
N LYS A 182 10.07 14.56 -16.47
CA LYS A 182 9.79 13.48 -15.51
C LYS A 182 8.87 12.40 -16.11
N SER A 183 7.65 12.28 -15.59
CA SER A 183 6.62 11.33 -16.06
C SER A 183 6.11 11.62 -17.48
N LYS A 184 6.51 12.73 -18.08
CA LYS A 184 6.12 13.20 -19.42
C LYS A 184 7.26 13.10 -20.43
N PHE A 185 8.31 12.33 -20.13
CA PHE A 185 9.48 12.24 -21.00
C PHE A 185 9.15 11.75 -22.42
N HIS A 186 8.07 10.98 -22.63
CA HIS A 186 7.65 10.57 -23.97
C HIS A 186 7.31 11.73 -24.93
N TYR A 187 7.14 12.96 -24.45
CA TYR A 187 7.01 14.12 -25.33
C TYR A 187 8.31 14.46 -26.09
N THR A 188 9.44 13.85 -25.74
CA THR A 188 10.69 13.96 -26.52
C THR A 188 10.72 13.07 -27.76
N ARG A 189 9.66 12.33 -28.09
CA ARG A 189 9.62 11.45 -29.29
C ARG A 189 10.02 12.13 -30.61
N PRO A 190 9.64 13.40 -30.90
CA PRO A 190 10.15 14.09 -32.08
C PRO A 190 11.68 14.20 -32.07
N LEU A 191 12.28 14.48 -30.91
CA LEU A 191 13.74 14.48 -30.72
C LEU A 191 14.32 13.07 -30.87
N ASP A 192 13.67 12.04 -30.32
CA ASP A 192 14.09 10.64 -30.49
C ASP A 192 14.21 10.27 -31.98
N LEU A 193 13.30 10.77 -32.83
CA LEU A 193 13.35 10.55 -34.28
C LEU A 193 14.54 11.26 -34.92
N ILE A 194 14.83 12.51 -34.54
CA ILE A 194 16.00 13.26 -35.02
C ILE A 194 17.28 12.53 -34.63
N LEU A 195 17.41 12.10 -33.37
CA LEU A 195 18.57 11.36 -32.87
C LEU A 195 18.74 10.03 -33.60
N LYS A 196 17.63 9.34 -33.91
CA LYS A 196 17.66 8.13 -34.74
C LYS A 196 18.18 8.40 -36.14
N ILE A 197 17.76 9.50 -36.79
CA ILE A 197 18.23 9.90 -38.12
C ILE A 197 19.73 10.21 -38.11
N LEU A 198 20.22 10.85 -37.03
CA LEU A 198 21.65 11.09 -36.80
C LEU A 198 22.43 9.82 -36.45
N GLY A 199 21.75 8.67 -36.37
CA GLY A 199 22.35 7.38 -36.09
C GLY A 199 22.79 7.20 -34.64
N GLU A 200 22.36 8.06 -33.72
CA GLU A 200 22.56 7.87 -32.29
C GLU A 200 21.76 6.65 -31.80
N GLN A 201 22.12 6.10 -30.63
CA GLN A 201 21.42 4.94 -30.05
C GLN A 201 21.02 5.17 -28.58
N ASN A 202 21.57 6.19 -27.93
CA ASN A 202 21.28 6.54 -26.54
C ASN A 202 20.15 7.58 -26.43
N TYR A 203 18.93 7.19 -26.80
CA TYR A 203 17.73 8.05 -26.72
C TYR A 203 16.49 7.26 -26.28
N GLY A 204 15.37 7.95 -26.05
CA GLY A 204 14.09 7.35 -25.67
C GLY A 204 14.14 6.37 -24.48
N TYR A 205 13.59 5.17 -24.64
CA TYR A 205 13.59 4.16 -23.57
C TYR A 205 15.00 3.62 -23.26
N THR A 206 15.91 3.61 -24.23
CA THR A 206 17.31 3.17 -24.01
C THR A 206 18.00 4.14 -23.06
N PHE A 207 17.87 5.44 -23.29
CA PHE A 207 18.41 6.47 -22.41
C PHE A 207 17.79 6.38 -21.01
N THR A 208 16.46 6.45 -20.91
CA THR A 208 15.74 6.49 -19.62
C THR A 208 15.92 5.23 -18.78
N SER A 209 15.95 4.04 -19.41
CA SER A 209 16.21 2.80 -18.68
C SER A 209 17.61 2.75 -18.07
N ASN A 210 18.61 3.36 -18.72
CA ASN A 210 19.97 3.46 -18.21
C ASN A 210 20.09 4.49 -17.06
N GLN A 211 19.38 5.62 -17.15
CA GLN A 211 19.39 6.66 -16.11
C GLN A 211 18.64 6.27 -14.83
N PHE A 212 17.73 5.30 -14.91
CA PHE A 212 16.96 4.88 -13.75
C PHE A 212 17.85 4.31 -12.63
N ASN A 213 17.92 5.02 -11.51
CA ASN A 213 18.55 4.53 -10.28
C ASN A 213 17.55 3.63 -9.51
N THR A 214 17.84 2.33 -9.49
CA THR A 214 17.04 1.32 -8.80
C THR A 214 17.25 1.35 -7.28
N TYR A 215 18.36 1.90 -6.79
CA TYR A 215 18.78 1.79 -5.40
C TYR A 215 18.37 3.00 -4.54
N SER A 216 18.03 2.77 -3.28
CA SER A 216 17.93 3.79 -2.23
C SER A 216 18.28 3.15 -0.89
N LYS A 217 18.79 3.94 0.07
CA LYS A 217 19.10 3.41 1.41
C LYS A 217 17.82 3.04 2.18
N HIS A 218 16.82 3.90 2.06
CA HIS A 218 15.53 3.76 2.70
C HIS A 218 14.42 3.79 1.64
N THR A 219 13.42 2.94 1.79
CA THR A 219 12.20 2.98 0.98
C THR A 219 10.98 2.92 1.88
N ILE A 220 10.05 3.84 1.70
CA ILE A 220 8.74 3.83 2.33
C ILE A 220 7.72 3.42 1.26
N ILE A 221 6.93 2.38 1.50
CA ILE A 221 5.80 2.02 0.64
C ILE A 221 4.51 2.40 1.36
N GLY A 222 3.72 3.28 0.76
CA GLY A 222 2.45 3.75 1.32
C GLY A 222 2.40 5.27 1.44
N SER A 223 1.25 5.79 1.84
CA SER A 223 1.04 7.24 1.92
C SER A 223 0.07 7.67 3.02
N GLY A 224 -0.23 6.78 3.97
CA GLY A 224 -1.08 7.05 5.13
C GLY A 224 -0.30 7.62 6.32
N MET A 225 -0.90 7.53 7.51
CA MET A 225 -0.35 8.06 8.76
C MET A 225 0.96 7.39 9.18
N ALA A 226 1.08 6.06 9.04
CA ALA A 226 2.33 5.34 9.29
C ALA A 226 3.50 5.89 8.43
N ALA A 227 3.26 6.08 7.12
CA ALA A 227 4.27 6.60 6.20
C ALA A 227 4.69 8.03 6.54
N LEU A 228 3.77 8.85 7.06
CA LEU A 228 4.08 10.18 7.56
C LEU A 228 5.02 10.10 8.77
N GLY A 229 4.71 9.27 9.77
CA GLY A 229 5.57 9.08 10.95
C GLY A 229 6.99 8.66 10.59
N VAL A 230 7.14 7.65 9.73
CA VAL A 230 8.45 7.19 9.22
C VAL A 230 9.18 8.32 8.47
N SER A 231 8.47 9.07 7.62
CA SER A 231 9.08 10.17 6.87
C SER A 231 9.55 11.32 7.76
N GLU A 232 8.87 11.59 8.87
CA GLU A 232 9.26 12.62 9.83
C GLU A 232 10.49 12.17 10.63
N ALA A 233 10.53 10.92 11.08
CA ALA A 233 11.69 10.34 11.76
C ALA A 233 12.95 10.37 10.87
N LEU A 234 12.82 9.99 9.60
CA LEU A 234 13.94 10.04 8.65
C LEU A 234 14.35 11.47 8.28
N ASP A 235 13.45 12.46 8.32
CA ASP A 235 13.82 13.87 8.12
C ASP A 235 14.61 14.38 9.32
N GLN A 236 14.15 14.09 10.55
CA GLN A 236 14.85 14.47 11.78
C GLN A 236 16.25 13.86 11.88
N GLN A 237 16.43 12.62 11.43
CA GLN A 237 17.74 11.96 11.40
C GLN A 237 18.63 12.39 10.23
N ASN A 238 18.21 13.37 9.41
CA ASN A 238 18.89 13.74 8.17
C ASN A 238 19.14 12.51 7.27
N LYS A 239 18.13 11.66 7.07
CA LYS A 239 18.18 10.48 6.17
C LYS A 239 17.19 10.58 5.02
N ILE A 240 16.27 11.55 5.04
CA ILE A 240 15.21 11.72 4.04
C ILE A 240 15.72 11.87 2.59
N TYR A 241 16.91 12.43 2.39
CA TYR A 241 17.55 12.59 1.07
C TYR A 241 18.10 11.29 0.49
N HIS A 242 18.19 10.23 1.30
CA HIS A 242 18.47 8.87 0.85
C HIS A 242 17.19 8.01 0.77
N THR A 243 16.01 8.63 0.96
CA THR A 243 14.73 7.94 1.04
C THR A 243 13.95 8.02 -0.26
N ARG A 244 13.50 6.87 -0.74
CA ARG A 244 12.49 6.74 -1.79
C ARG A 244 11.12 6.58 -1.14
N LEU A 245 10.14 7.38 -1.56
CA LEU A 245 8.73 7.20 -1.21
C LEU A 245 7.99 6.63 -2.41
N ILE A 246 7.43 5.42 -2.26
CA ILE A 246 6.58 4.77 -3.25
C ILE A 246 5.14 4.87 -2.76
N HIS A 247 4.30 5.59 -3.49
CA HIS A 247 2.87 5.68 -3.24
C HIS A 247 2.10 5.12 -4.44
N ALA A 248 0.88 4.64 -4.21
CA ALA A 248 0.07 3.97 -5.23
C ALA A 248 -1.12 4.85 -5.62
N LYS A 249 -0.88 6.11 -6.01
CA LYS A 249 -1.95 7.11 -6.24
C LYS A 249 -2.84 6.71 -7.41
N THR A 250 -2.27 6.15 -8.47
CA THR A 250 -3.05 5.67 -9.63
C THR A 250 -3.53 4.24 -9.48
N SER A 251 -3.34 3.60 -8.32
CA SER A 251 -3.77 2.23 -8.13
C SER A 251 -5.28 2.12 -8.11
N LYS A 252 -5.78 1.00 -8.64
CA LYS A 252 -7.20 0.62 -8.57
C LYS A 252 -7.44 -0.46 -7.51
N ILE A 253 -6.43 -0.81 -6.70
CA ILE A 253 -6.56 -1.82 -5.67
C ILE A 253 -7.45 -1.28 -4.54
N LYS A 254 -8.58 -1.95 -4.39
CA LYS A 254 -9.58 -1.75 -3.35
C LYS A 254 -10.00 -3.10 -2.83
N TYR A 255 -10.08 -3.22 -1.51
CA TYR A 255 -10.56 -4.40 -0.83
C TYR A 255 -11.99 -4.15 -0.38
N HIS A 256 -12.81 -5.18 -0.52
CA HIS A 256 -14.24 -5.15 -0.28
C HIS A 256 -14.62 -6.35 0.57
N GLU A 257 -15.64 -6.18 1.40
CA GLU A 257 -16.27 -7.30 2.09
C GLU A 257 -17.00 -8.18 1.07
N LEU A 258 -16.94 -9.50 1.26
CA LEU A 258 -17.57 -10.48 0.37
C LEU A 258 -19.09 -10.22 0.19
N SER A 259 -19.80 -9.91 1.28
CA SER A 259 -21.24 -9.59 1.22
C SER A 259 -21.56 -8.15 0.82
N SER A 260 -20.57 -7.29 0.61
CA SER A 260 -20.78 -5.88 0.23
C SER A 260 -19.75 -5.41 -0.79
N PRO A 261 -19.81 -5.92 -2.05
CA PRO A 261 -18.81 -5.64 -3.07
C PRO A 261 -18.74 -4.16 -3.47
N GLU A 262 -19.78 -3.37 -3.19
CA GLU A 262 -19.79 -1.93 -3.49
C GLU A 262 -19.02 -1.09 -2.46
N LYS A 263 -18.85 -1.60 -1.24
CA LYS A 263 -18.20 -0.86 -0.14
C LYS A 263 -16.74 -1.27 -0.02
N SER A 264 -15.84 -0.34 -0.35
CA SER A 264 -14.42 -0.54 -0.08
C SER A 264 -14.15 -0.38 1.42
N ILE A 265 -13.49 -1.37 2.02
CA ILE A 265 -13.09 -1.37 3.44
C ILE A 265 -11.63 -0.97 3.64
N GLU A 266 -10.81 -1.14 2.60
CA GLU A 266 -9.45 -0.62 2.53
C GLU A 266 -9.11 -0.25 1.08
N SER A 267 -8.38 0.84 0.91
CA SER A 267 -7.78 1.21 -0.37
C SER A 267 -6.36 1.71 -0.18
N ILE A 268 -5.48 1.42 -1.14
CA ILE A 268 -4.11 1.93 -1.16
C ILE A 268 -4.00 3.31 -1.84
N GLU A 269 -5.09 3.81 -2.43
CA GLU A 269 -5.09 5.05 -3.20
C GLU A 269 -5.06 6.29 -2.28
N ASN A 270 -4.41 7.36 -2.75
CA ASN A 270 -4.46 8.72 -2.18
C ASN A 270 -4.14 8.91 -0.68
N GLY A 271 -3.60 7.93 0.05
CA GLY A 271 -3.42 7.98 1.52
C GLY A 271 -4.33 7.01 2.29
N GLY A 272 -5.08 6.17 1.57
CA GLY A 272 -5.94 5.13 2.13
C GLY A 272 -7.02 5.65 3.06
N ASN A 273 -7.29 4.93 4.15
CA ASN A 273 -8.36 5.24 5.11
C ASN A 273 -8.14 6.57 5.86
N SER A 274 -6.95 7.16 5.80
CA SER A 274 -6.72 8.52 6.31
C SER A 274 -7.47 9.62 5.54
N ASN A 275 -8.04 9.29 4.36
CA ASN A 275 -8.87 10.22 3.59
C ASN A 275 -10.34 10.28 3.98
N LEU A 276 -10.78 9.43 4.91
CA LEU A 276 -12.17 9.37 5.36
C LEU A 276 -12.62 10.72 5.97
N TRP A 277 -13.93 10.88 6.08
CA TRP A 277 -14.58 12.14 6.48
C TRP A 277 -14.21 12.61 7.90
N HIS A 278 -14.00 11.67 8.81
CA HIS A 278 -13.55 11.95 10.17
C HIS A 278 -12.10 11.49 10.34
N SER A 279 -11.25 12.37 10.89
CA SER A 279 -9.97 11.98 11.50
C SER A 279 -10.13 12.16 12.99
N VAL A 280 -10.78 11.21 13.66
CA VAL A 280 -10.87 11.24 15.12
C VAL A 280 -9.48 10.96 15.68
N ILE A 281 -9.00 11.84 16.57
CA ILE A 281 -7.75 11.70 17.28
C ILE A 281 -8.10 11.44 18.74
N SER A 282 -7.98 10.19 19.14
CA SER A 282 -8.04 9.74 20.53
C SER A 282 -6.63 9.40 20.99
N ASN A 283 -6.32 9.61 22.27
CA ASN A 283 -5.12 9.02 22.86
C ASN A 283 -5.38 7.52 23.08
N PHE A 284 -4.97 6.66 22.15
CA PHE A 284 -5.23 5.22 22.20
C PHE A 284 -4.35 4.52 23.23
N LEU A 285 -3.07 4.87 23.26
CA LEU A 285 -2.09 4.28 24.16
C LEU A 285 -2.14 5.01 25.50
N ASP A 286 -2.57 4.31 26.55
CA ASP A 286 -2.54 4.81 27.93
C ASP A 286 -1.11 4.75 28.54
N GLN A 287 -0.07 4.60 27.70
CA GLN A 287 1.34 4.49 28.13
C GLN A 287 2.10 5.81 27.90
N ASP A 288 2.82 6.24 28.93
CA ASP A 288 3.64 7.47 28.94
C ASP A 288 4.70 7.50 27.82
N ASP A 289 5.20 6.33 27.41
CA ASP A 289 6.37 6.19 26.52
C ASP A 289 6.22 6.92 25.17
N ASN A 290 5.02 6.98 24.59
CA ASN A 290 4.77 7.64 23.30
C ASN A 290 4.02 8.98 23.45
N PHE A 291 3.62 9.37 24.66
CA PHE A 291 2.78 10.56 24.84
C PHE A 291 3.53 11.85 24.50
N ALA A 292 4.85 11.89 24.73
CA ALA A 292 5.69 13.01 24.32
C ALA A 292 5.69 13.22 22.80
N THR A 293 5.89 12.13 22.04
CA THR A 293 5.83 12.14 20.57
C THR A 293 4.44 12.48 20.07
N PHE A 294 3.40 11.90 20.67
CA PHE A 294 2.01 12.24 20.38
C PHE A 294 1.74 13.73 20.55
N ARG A 295 2.12 14.29 21.70
CA ARG A 295 1.96 15.71 22.03
C ARG A 295 2.69 16.59 21.03
N TRP A 296 3.93 16.26 20.70
CA TRP A 296 4.74 17.00 19.73
C TRP A 296 4.06 17.04 18.35
N PHE A 297 3.61 15.90 17.83
CA PHE A 297 2.87 15.86 16.56
C PHE A 297 1.57 16.65 16.64
N PHE A 298 0.80 16.50 17.73
CA PHE A 298 -0.47 17.18 17.91
C PHE A 298 -0.30 18.70 17.94
N GLU A 299 0.69 19.19 18.68
CA GLU A 299 1.02 20.62 18.78
C GLU A 299 1.45 21.20 17.43
N ASN A 300 2.29 20.49 16.68
CA ASN A 300 2.71 20.93 15.35
C ASN A 300 1.57 20.96 14.33
N LEU A 301 0.59 20.07 14.46
CA LEU A 301 -0.55 19.98 13.53
C LEU A 301 -1.70 20.89 13.95
N TYR A 302 -1.89 21.10 15.25
CA TYR A 302 -3.04 21.75 15.87
C TYR A 302 -2.64 22.64 17.06
N PRO A 303 -1.79 23.66 16.85
CA PRO A 303 -1.16 24.42 17.94
C PRO A 303 -2.16 25.09 18.89
N ASN A 304 -3.31 25.56 18.39
CA ASN A 304 -4.32 26.23 19.22
C ASN A 304 -5.22 25.27 20.02
N SER A 305 -5.01 23.95 19.90
CA SER A 305 -5.84 22.93 20.56
C SER A 305 -5.13 22.23 21.72
N ILE A 306 -3.83 22.47 21.89
CA ILE A 306 -2.98 21.73 22.84
C ILE A 306 -3.43 21.82 24.31
N LYS A 307 -3.96 22.98 24.72
CA LYS A 307 -4.37 23.25 26.12
C LYS A 307 -5.44 22.29 26.63
N ASN A 308 -6.24 21.70 25.74
CA ASN A 308 -7.32 20.79 26.08
C ASN A 308 -6.97 19.32 25.85
N LEU A 309 -5.75 19.02 25.36
CA LEU A 309 -5.32 17.65 25.03
C LEU A 309 -5.25 16.74 26.27
N GLN A 310 -4.97 17.32 27.44
CA GLN A 310 -4.83 16.59 28.70
C GLN A 310 -6.16 16.21 29.36
N GLN A 311 -7.31 16.56 28.76
CA GLN A 311 -8.58 16.21 29.37
C GLN A 311 -8.89 14.73 29.14
N PRO A 312 -8.93 13.89 30.19
CA PRO A 312 -9.32 12.50 30.04
C PRO A 312 -10.75 12.43 29.50
N SER A 313 -11.03 11.39 28.70
CA SER A 313 -12.35 11.16 28.09
C SER A 313 -12.76 12.14 26.97
N PHE A 314 -11.81 12.81 26.32
CA PHE A 314 -12.08 13.60 25.11
C PHE A 314 -11.29 13.13 23.90
N SER A 315 -11.95 13.08 22.75
CA SER A 315 -11.33 12.90 21.45
C SER A 315 -11.34 14.20 20.67
N PHE A 316 -10.25 14.49 19.98
CA PHE A 316 -10.17 15.66 19.12
C PHE A 316 -10.68 15.33 17.71
N ILE A 317 -11.59 16.16 17.20
CA ILE A 317 -12.06 16.12 15.82
C ILE A 317 -11.59 17.40 15.13
N PRO A 318 -10.66 17.30 14.17
CA PRO A 318 -10.17 18.45 13.45
C PRO A 318 -11.19 18.93 12.42
N ILE A 319 -11.25 20.24 12.23
CA ILE A 319 -12.01 20.86 11.12
C ILE A 319 -11.47 20.32 9.80
N PHE A 320 -10.14 20.35 9.65
CA PHE A 320 -9.46 19.80 8.49
C PHE A 320 -8.70 18.53 8.87
N PRO A 321 -9.10 17.35 8.34
CA PRO A 321 -8.40 16.10 8.61
C PRO A 321 -6.95 16.16 8.11
N ILE A 322 -6.07 15.40 8.74
CA ILE A 322 -4.69 15.24 8.28
C ILE A 322 -4.74 14.64 6.88
N ARG A 323 -3.97 15.20 5.95
CA ARG A 323 -3.81 14.68 4.57
C ARG A 323 -2.37 14.21 4.38
N PRO A 324 -2.02 12.97 4.79
CA PRO A 324 -0.62 12.54 4.88
C PRO A 324 0.09 12.60 3.53
N LEU A 325 -0.55 12.15 2.44
CA LEU A 325 0.03 12.25 1.09
C LEU A 325 0.35 13.70 0.69
N LYS A 326 -0.48 14.69 1.04
CA LYS A 326 -0.20 16.10 0.76
C LYS A 326 1.05 16.55 1.53
N LYS A 327 1.17 16.19 2.82
CA LYS A 327 2.36 16.50 3.63
C LYS A 327 3.62 15.81 3.08
N LEU A 328 3.54 14.52 2.79
CA LEU A 328 4.65 13.76 2.18
C LEU A 328 5.11 14.36 0.85
N THR A 329 4.17 14.76 -0.02
CA THR A 329 4.51 15.37 -1.32
C THR A 329 5.08 16.78 -1.19
N THR A 330 4.80 17.53 -0.13
CA THR A 330 5.48 18.82 0.13
C THR A 330 6.97 18.64 0.41
N LYS A 331 7.38 17.48 0.94
CA LYS A 331 8.79 17.10 1.14
C LYS A 331 9.49 16.60 -0.12
N LYS A 332 8.85 16.64 -1.30
CA LYS A 332 9.40 16.12 -2.57
C LYS A 332 10.80 16.61 -2.91
N LYS A 333 11.14 17.87 -2.58
CA LYS A 333 12.48 18.43 -2.84
C LYS A 333 13.58 17.80 -1.98
N LYS A 334 13.23 17.25 -0.82
CA LYS A 334 14.15 16.60 0.12
C LYS A 334 14.28 15.09 -0.12
N LEU A 335 13.32 14.46 -0.79
CA LEU A 335 13.35 13.02 -1.06
C LEU A 335 14.36 12.68 -2.16
N ASN A 336 14.96 11.49 -2.08
CA ASN A 336 15.71 10.93 -3.21
C ASN A 336 14.79 10.80 -4.43
N ASN A 337 13.64 10.14 -4.23
CA ASN A 337 12.63 9.91 -5.26
C ASN A 337 11.22 9.85 -4.67
N LEU A 338 10.25 10.42 -5.38
CA LEU A 338 8.81 10.25 -5.13
C LEU A 338 8.21 9.51 -6.33
N ILE A 339 7.69 8.31 -6.09
CA ILE A 339 7.30 7.37 -7.13
C ILE A 339 5.82 7.00 -6.99
N ASP A 340 5.10 7.07 -8.11
CA ASP A 340 3.73 6.56 -8.21
C ASP A 340 3.73 5.16 -8.84
N ASP A 341 3.77 4.12 -8.02
CA ASP A 341 3.79 2.72 -8.42
C ASP A 341 3.03 1.86 -7.42
N THR A 342 2.47 0.74 -7.88
CA THR A 342 1.81 -0.24 -7.02
C THR A 342 2.74 -1.42 -6.85
N ILE A 343 3.15 -1.70 -5.60
CA ILE A 343 4.02 -2.83 -5.29
C ILE A 343 3.20 -4.11 -5.23
N ILE A 344 3.68 -5.16 -5.91
CA ILE A 344 2.99 -6.44 -6.05
C ILE A 344 3.79 -7.61 -5.48
N TYR A 345 5.11 -7.46 -5.28
CA TYR A 345 5.97 -8.52 -4.78
C TYR A 345 7.23 -7.93 -4.16
N ILE A 346 7.73 -8.56 -3.10
CA ILE A 346 8.98 -8.23 -2.42
C ILE A 346 9.78 -9.53 -2.28
N GLU A 347 11.09 -9.48 -2.53
CA GLU A 347 11.99 -10.58 -2.22
C GLU A 347 13.27 -10.07 -1.58
N LYS A 348 14.02 -10.97 -0.94
CA LYS A 348 15.31 -10.64 -0.32
C LYS A 348 16.42 -11.28 -1.14
N ASN A 349 17.46 -10.51 -1.45
CA ASN A 349 18.63 -11.02 -2.14
C ASN A 349 19.68 -11.59 -1.19
N GLU A 350 20.67 -12.28 -1.76
CA GLU A 350 21.77 -12.91 -1.02
C GLU A 350 22.62 -11.89 -0.22
N THR A 351 22.70 -10.65 -0.69
CA THR A 351 23.40 -9.54 0.00
C THR A 351 22.58 -8.87 1.10
N ALA A 352 21.48 -9.50 1.53
CA ALA A 352 20.51 -8.98 2.49
C ALA A 352 19.79 -7.68 2.10
N LYS A 353 19.89 -7.23 0.85
CA LYS A 353 19.09 -6.13 0.30
C LYS A 353 17.70 -6.63 -0.07
N ILE A 354 16.73 -5.73 0.01
CA ILE A 354 15.34 -6.00 -0.32
C ILE A 354 15.07 -5.54 -1.75
N LEU A 355 14.56 -6.44 -2.58
CA LEU A 355 14.09 -6.19 -3.93
C LEU A 355 12.58 -5.97 -3.89
N ILE A 356 12.13 -4.91 -4.55
CA ILE A 356 10.73 -4.45 -4.54
C ILE A 356 10.25 -4.41 -5.98
N HIS A 357 9.21 -5.16 -6.30
CA HIS A 357 8.67 -5.27 -7.64
C HIS A 357 7.31 -4.59 -7.70
N GLY A 358 7.25 -3.49 -8.45
CA GLY A 358 6.02 -2.77 -8.74
C GLY A 358 5.43 -3.16 -10.09
N ILE A 359 4.22 -2.66 -10.36
CA ILE A 359 3.56 -2.82 -11.66
C ILE A 359 4.38 -2.11 -12.75
N LYS A 360 4.98 -0.94 -12.45
CA LYS A 360 5.73 -0.16 -13.43
C LYS A 360 7.21 -0.54 -13.46
N SER A 361 7.86 -0.68 -12.30
CA SER A 361 9.31 -0.86 -12.25
C SER A 361 9.75 -1.84 -11.15
N SER A 362 11.05 -1.88 -10.86
CA SER A 362 11.61 -2.58 -9.70
C SER A 362 12.68 -1.74 -9.02
N TYR A 363 12.81 -1.94 -7.73
CA TYR A 363 13.62 -1.12 -6.84
C TYR A 363 14.41 -2.01 -5.89
N THR A 364 15.48 -1.46 -5.33
CA THR A 364 16.29 -2.13 -4.32
C THR A 364 16.50 -1.18 -3.15
N THR A 365 16.46 -1.72 -1.93
CA THR A 365 16.66 -0.95 -0.70
C THR A 365 17.37 -1.75 0.38
N GLU A 366 18.08 -1.08 1.28
CA GLU A 366 18.59 -1.70 2.51
C GLU A 366 17.49 -1.78 3.57
N ASN A 367 16.73 -0.70 3.71
CA ASN A 367 15.64 -0.59 4.68
C ASN A 367 14.31 -0.35 3.96
N LEU A 368 13.33 -1.21 4.21
CA LEU A 368 11.96 -1.12 3.69
C LEU A 368 10.97 -0.91 4.83
N TYR A 369 10.21 0.17 4.76
CA TYR A 369 9.12 0.48 5.68
C TYR A 369 7.78 0.26 4.97
N LEU A 370 7.06 -0.80 5.33
CA LEU A 370 5.79 -1.18 4.75
C LEU A 370 4.64 -0.49 5.51
N CYS A 371 4.03 0.50 4.87
CA CYS A 371 2.99 1.38 5.40
C CYS A 371 1.73 1.35 4.50
N THR A 372 1.38 0.20 3.94
CA THR A 372 0.38 0.05 2.87
C THR A 372 -1.06 -0.12 3.33
N GLY A 373 -1.30 -0.33 4.62
CA GLY A 373 -2.61 -0.72 5.17
C GLY A 373 -2.61 -2.18 5.64
N SER A 374 -3.62 -2.58 6.40
CA SER A 374 -3.66 -3.88 7.07
C SER A 374 -3.84 -5.03 6.07
N ILE A 375 -4.88 -4.97 5.25
CA ILE A 375 -5.18 -5.99 4.24
C ILE A 375 -4.12 -6.01 3.14
N SER A 376 -3.69 -4.82 2.71
CA SER A 376 -2.66 -4.65 1.68
C SER A 376 -1.31 -5.19 2.12
N SER A 377 -0.93 -5.00 3.39
CA SER A 377 0.31 -5.56 3.92
C SER A 377 0.23 -7.08 3.99
N LEU A 378 -0.85 -7.64 4.54
CA LEU A 378 -1.07 -9.10 4.58
C LEU A 378 -1.01 -9.70 3.17
N LYS A 379 -1.68 -9.07 2.20
CA LYS A 379 -1.67 -9.51 0.81
C LYS A 379 -0.26 -9.48 0.21
N LEU A 380 0.46 -8.37 0.36
CA LEU A 380 1.80 -8.25 -0.20
C LEU A 380 2.79 -9.22 0.45
N LEU A 381 2.72 -9.42 1.77
CA LEU A 381 3.57 -10.35 2.49
C LEU A 381 3.26 -11.82 2.14
N SER A 382 1.98 -12.16 1.95
CA SER A 382 1.56 -13.48 1.47
C SER A 382 2.07 -13.75 0.05
N ASP A 383 1.89 -12.79 -0.87
CA ASP A 383 2.38 -12.90 -2.25
C ASP A 383 3.90 -13.05 -2.30
N SER A 384 4.58 -12.42 -1.35
CA SER A 384 6.04 -12.45 -1.21
C SER A 384 6.55 -13.70 -0.47
N GLY A 385 5.66 -14.54 0.07
CA GLY A 385 6.03 -15.73 0.84
C GLY A 385 6.67 -15.43 2.21
N PHE A 386 6.50 -14.20 2.75
CA PHE A 386 6.99 -13.84 4.08
C PHE A 386 6.06 -14.32 5.21
N ILE A 387 4.78 -14.53 4.90
CA ILE A 387 3.84 -15.21 5.79
C ILE A 387 3.38 -16.50 5.12
N LYS A 388 3.33 -17.59 5.90
CA LYS A 388 2.92 -18.92 5.40
C LYS A 388 1.44 -19.17 5.63
N THR A 389 0.89 -18.56 6.67
CA THR A 389 -0.52 -18.69 7.00
C THR A 389 -1.33 -17.72 6.14
N TYR A 390 -2.21 -18.28 5.30
CA TYR A 390 -3.04 -17.50 4.39
C TYR A 390 -4.40 -17.11 4.98
N GLU A 391 -4.75 -17.65 6.14
CA GLU A 391 -5.97 -17.32 6.87
C GLU A 391 -5.61 -16.51 8.11
N SER A 392 -6.11 -15.28 8.17
CA SER A 392 -5.94 -14.43 9.34
C SER A 392 -7.30 -14.02 9.90
N THR A 393 -7.39 -13.98 11.22
CA THR A 393 -8.43 -13.24 11.92
C THR A 393 -7.82 -11.95 12.44
N ILE A 394 -8.57 -10.86 12.26
CA ILE A 394 -8.24 -9.55 12.81
C ILE A 394 -9.44 -9.03 13.59
N SER A 395 -9.17 -8.35 14.68
CA SER A 395 -10.17 -7.61 15.44
C SER A 395 -10.52 -6.31 14.72
N ASP A 396 -11.73 -5.80 14.93
CA ASP A 396 -12.13 -4.45 14.51
C ASP A 396 -13.05 -3.87 15.58
N HIS A 397 -13.27 -2.57 15.53
CA HIS A 397 -14.28 -1.95 16.38
C HIS A 397 -15.56 -1.78 15.57
N LEU A 398 -16.66 -2.31 16.07
CA LEU A 398 -17.93 -2.29 15.37
C LEU A 398 -18.72 -1.03 15.73
N VAL A 399 -19.16 -0.29 14.72
CA VAL A 399 -19.89 0.97 14.88
C VAL A 399 -21.39 0.70 14.94
N GLY A 400 -22.09 1.24 15.93
CA GLY A 400 -23.54 1.07 16.09
C GLY A 400 -24.25 2.17 16.88
N TYR A 401 -25.58 2.18 16.80
CA TYR A 401 -26.46 2.93 17.70
C TYR A 401 -27.02 1.97 18.75
N PHE A 402 -26.45 2.00 19.95
CA PHE A 402 -26.68 0.99 21.00
C PHE A 402 -27.91 1.27 21.85
N GLY A 403 -28.42 2.50 21.83
CA GLY A 403 -29.59 2.88 22.61
C GLY A 403 -29.89 4.37 22.56
N GLN A 404 -30.83 4.80 23.38
CA GLN A 404 -31.29 6.18 23.49
C GLN A 404 -31.76 6.52 24.90
N PHE A 405 -31.73 7.80 25.26
CA PHE A 405 -32.36 8.31 26.48
C PHE A 405 -32.87 9.74 26.28
N ARG A 406 -33.70 10.22 27.21
CA ARG A 406 -34.22 11.60 27.20
C ARG A 406 -33.63 12.46 28.32
N GLY A 407 -33.66 13.77 28.18
CA GLY A 407 -33.36 14.69 29.27
C GLY A 407 -31.95 15.29 29.25
N PRO A 408 -31.67 16.18 30.21
CA PRO A 408 -30.50 17.04 30.17
C PRO A 408 -29.22 16.29 30.55
N LEU A 409 -28.16 16.53 29.81
CA LEU A 409 -26.80 16.17 30.21
C LEU A 409 -26.23 17.27 31.10
N ARG A 410 -25.74 16.91 32.29
CA ARG A 410 -25.14 17.86 33.24
C ARG A 410 -23.82 18.47 32.73
N ASN A 411 -23.08 17.69 31.94
CA ASN A 411 -21.71 18.02 31.53
C ASN A 411 -21.65 18.44 30.07
N LYS A 412 -20.81 19.45 29.79
CA LYS A 412 -20.49 19.89 28.43
C LYS A 412 -19.92 18.74 27.61
N GLN A 413 -20.49 18.49 26.43
CA GLN A 413 -20.07 17.40 25.55
C GLN A 413 -19.01 17.84 24.53
N ILE A 414 -18.94 19.14 24.24
CA ILE A 414 -18.06 19.70 23.20
C ILE A 414 -17.23 20.87 23.74
N ILE A 415 -15.93 20.89 23.44
CA ILE A 415 -15.04 22.03 23.68
C ILE A 415 -14.46 22.45 22.32
N ARG A 416 -14.90 23.61 21.81
CA ARG A 416 -14.49 24.10 20.49
C ARG A 416 -13.16 24.85 20.56
N THR A 417 -12.38 24.74 19.50
CA THR A 417 -11.10 25.43 19.28
C THR A 417 -11.03 25.92 17.83
N LEU A 418 -10.03 26.73 17.49
CA LEU A 418 -9.87 27.22 16.11
C LEU A 418 -9.56 26.11 15.10
N ASN A 419 -8.94 25.02 15.54
CA ASN A 419 -8.50 23.94 14.64
C ASN A 419 -9.48 22.74 14.60
N GLY A 420 -10.50 22.74 15.45
CA GLY A 420 -11.29 21.54 15.72
C GLY A 420 -12.14 21.66 16.97
N HIS A 421 -12.65 20.54 17.44
CA HIS A 421 -13.31 20.48 18.74
C HIS A 421 -12.96 19.18 19.45
N PHE A 422 -12.94 19.23 20.77
CA PHE A 422 -12.88 18.05 21.62
C PHE A 422 -14.29 17.58 21.88
N LYS A 423 -14.55 16.32 21.60
CA LYS A 423 -15.82 15.65 21.85
C LYS A 423 -15.65 14.65 22.98
N LYS A 424 -16.51 14.78 23.98
CA LYS A 424 -16.53 13.87 25.12
C LYS A 424 -16.92 12.49 24.63
N PHE A 425 -16.16 11.50 25.06
CA PHE A 425 -16.48 10.10 24.92
C PHE A 425 -16.63 9.46 26.29
N HIS A 426 -17.24 8.29 26.29
CA HIS A 426 -17.46 7.48 27.47
C HIS A 426 -16.99 6.08 27.18
N GLU A 427 -16.05 5.60 27.98
CA GLU A 427 -15.62 4.22 27.97
C GLU A 427 -16.38 3.47 29.05
N ILE A 428 -17.20 2.52 28.63
CA ILE A 428 -18.02 1.67 29.50
C ILE A 428 -17.42 0.28 29.42
N LYS A 429 -16.80 -0.16 30.51
CA LYS A 429 -16.27 -1.51 30.63
C LYS A 429 -17.43 -2.49 30.81
N LEU A 430 -17.52 -3.47 29.92
CA LEU A 430 -18.43 -4.60 30.00
C LEU A 430 -17.65 -5.84 30.45
N ASN A 431 -18.32 -6.99 30.58
CA ASN A 431 -17.74 -8.20 31.15
C ASN A 431 -16.44 -8.65 30.46
N ASN A 432 -16.40 -8.65 29.12
CA ASN A 432 -15.26 -9.15 28.33
C ASN A 432 -14.84 -8.23 27.17
N ARG A 433 -15.38 -7.01 27.12
CA ARG A 433 -15.18 -6.04 26.05
C ARG A 433 -15.48 -4.63 26.55
N SER A 434 -15.03 -3.62 25.81
CA SER A 434 -15.33 -2.22 26.13
C SER A 434 -16.21 -1.58 25.07
N LEU A 435 -17.09 -0.70 25.54
CA LEU A 435 -17.97 0.13 24.72
C LEU A 435 -17.50 1.59 24.80
N TYR A 436 -17.14 2.17 23.67
CA TYR A 436 -16.73 3.57 23.54
C TYR A 436 -17.83 4.36 22.86
N VAL A 437 -18.54 5.19 23.62
CA VAL A 437 -19.73 5.89 23.12
C VAL A 437 -19.62 7.40 23.23
N THR A 438 -20.23 8.04 22.25
CA THR A 438 -20.53 9.47 22.26
C THR A 438 -22.04 9.63 22.36
N LEU A 439 -22.47 10.61 23.14
CA LEU A 439 -23.89 10.95 23.25
C LEU A 439 -24.19 11.99 22.17
N ARG A 440 -25.10 11.65 21.24
CA ARG A 440 -25.40 12.49 20.07
C ARG A 440 -26.84 13.00 20.16
N PRO A 441 -27.10 14.31 20.03
CA PRO A 441 -28.46 14.82 19.97
C PRO A 441 -29.25 14.15 18.83
N ALA A 442 -30.41 13.60 19.17
CA ALA A 442 -31.26 12.84 18.25
C ALA A 442 -32.44 13.70 17.81
N ASN A 443 -32.37 14.27 16.60
CA ASN A 443 -33.40 15.16 16.07
C ASN A 443 -34.20 14.49 14.95
N PHE A 444 -35.44 14.95 14.75
CA PHE A 444 -36.33 14.46 13.67
C PHE A 444 -36.48 12.93 13.69
N ASP A 445 -36.22 12.25 12.58
CA ASP A 445 -36.30 10.80 12.45
C ASP A 445 -35.34 10.05 13.37
N PHE A 446 -34.22 10.66 13.77
CA PHE A 446 -33.21 10.01 14.59
C PHE A 446 -33.66 9.87 16.06
N LYS A 447 -34.81 10.44 16.43
CA LYS A 447 -35.54 10.15 17.68
C LYS A 447 -36.04 8.70 17.75
N ASP A 448 -36.12 8.03 16.60
CA ASP A 448 -36.33 6.60 16.50
C ASP A 448 -34.98 5.92 16.22
N ILE A 449 -34.51 5.15 17.20
CA ILE A 449 -33.23 4.45 17.13
C ILE A 449 -33.18 3.45 15.96
N THR A 450 -34.33 2.91 15.54
CA THR A 450 -34.43 1.97 14.40
C THR A 450 -34.08 2.69 13.11
N LYS A 451 -34.65 3.88 12.89
CA LYS A 451 -34.30 4.74 11.74
C LYS A 451 -32.84 5.18 11.78
N ALA A 452 -32.33 5.57 12.95
CA ALA A 452 -30.93 5.97 13.09
C ALA A 452 -29.97 4.82 12.71
N ASN A 453 -30.29 3.59 13.08
CA ASN A 453 -29.52 2.39 12.76
C ASN A 453 -29.39 2.10 11.26
N GLU A 454 -30.33 2.55 10.42
CA GLU A 454 -30.21 2.46 8.96
C GLU A 454 -29.01 3.26 8.43
N PHE A 455 -28.62 4.33 9.13
CA PHE A 455 -27.52 5.22 8.78
C PHE A 455 -26.18 4.89 9.46
N ARG A 456 -26.07 3.79 10.21
CA ARG A 456 -24.82 3.40 10.92
C ARG A 456 -23.57 3.37 10.03
N ASN A 457 -23.74 2.94 8.79
CA ASN A 457 -22.67 2.84 7.79
C ASN A 457 -22.30 4.18 7.11
N PHE A 458 -23.04 5.26 7.39
CA PHE A 458 -22.96 6.49 6.60
C PHE A 458 -21.58 7.16 6.69
N PHE A 459 -21.01 7.22 7.90
CA PHE A 459 -19.75 7.93 8.16
C PHE A 459 -18.49 7.13 7.85
N GLY A 460 -18.61 5.85 7.49
CA GLY A 460 -17.50 5.00 7.02
C GLY A 460 -17.16 5.19 5.54
N ARG A 461 -17.65 6.26 4.90
CA ARG A 461 -17.47 6.54 3.47
C ARG A 461 -16.45 7.67 3.24
N SER A 462 -16.02 7.83 1.99
CA SER A 462 -15.13 8.94 1.62
C SER A 462 -15.79 10.29 1.85
N SER A 463 -14.97 11.33 2.13
CA SER A 463 -15.49 12.68 2.41
C SER A 463 -16.43 13.17 1.29
N LYS A 464 -16.01 13.01 0.03
CA LYS A 464 -16.78 13.39 -1.15
C LYS A 464 -18.13 12.67 -1.23
N SER A 465 -18.14 11.36 -0.96
CA SER A 465 -19.38 10.56 -1.00
C SER A 465 -20.38 11.02 0.06
N ILE A 466 -19.90 11.38 1.25
CA ILE A 466 -20.76 11.89 2.32
C ILE A 466 -21.37 13.24 1.95
N TYR A 467 -20.58 14.20 1.46
CA TYR A 467 -21.12 15.50 0.99
C TYR A 467 -22.24 15.30 -0.04
N ILE A 468 -21.99 14.49 -1.06
CA ILE A 468 -22.99 14.21 -2.11
C ILE A 468 -24.22 13.54 -1.51
N SER A 469 -24.04 12.56 -0.62
CA SER A 469 -25.15 11.83 0.00
C SER A 469 -26.00 12.71 0.93
N LEU A 470 -25.38 13.64 1.67
CA LEU A 470 -26.08 14.60 2.52
C LEU A 470 -26.96 15.54 1.67
N LEU A 471 -26.44 16.00 0.54
CA LEU A 471 -27.18 16.86 -0.40
C LEU A 471 -28.30 16.10 -1.12
N SER A 472 -28.09 14.83 -1.48
CA SER A 472 -29.05 14.08 -2.29
C SER A 472 -30.16 13.41 -1.48
N LYS A 473 -29.93 13.06 -0.21
CA LYS A 473 -30.90 12.30 0.62
C LYS A 473 -31.65 13.15 1.65
N ILE A 474 -31.42 14.47 1.65
CA ILE A 474 -31.94 15.49 2.59
C ILE A 474 -32.73 14.90 3.76
N ASN A 475 -32.01 14.26 4.69
CA ASN A 475 -32.56 13.84 5.96
C ASN A 475 -32.07 14.84 7.02
N PRO A 476 -32.94 15.72 7.54
CA PRO A 476 -32.53 16.74 8.50
C PRO A 476 -31.85 16.19 9.74
N GLY A 477 -32.29 15.03 10.26
CA GLY A 477 -31.65 14.35 11.39
C GLY A 477 -30.20 13.99 11.10
N LEU A 478 -29.94 13.38 9.94
CA LEU A 478 -28.60 13.00 9.50
C LEU A 478 -27.70 14.23 9.25
N VAL A 479 -28.24 15.30 8.68
CA VAL A 479 -27.50 16.56 8.45
C VAL A 479 -27.08 17.18 9.78
N LEU A 480 -28.00 17.29 10.75
CA LEU A 480 -27.68 17.83 12.07
C LEU A 480 -26.66 16.95 12.81
N GLU A 481 -26.78 15.63 12.72
CA GLU A 481 -25.78 14.73 13.30
C GLU A 481 -24.40 14.89 12.61
N ALA A 482 -24.37 15.06 11.29
CA ALA A 482 -23.12 15.31 10.57
C ALA A 482 -22.46 16.63 10.99
N LEU A 483 -23.25 17.70 11.20
CA LEU A 483 -22.76 18.98 11.73
C LEU A 483 -22.24 18.85 13.16
N TYR A 484 -22.94 18.12 14.02
CA TYR A 484 -22.48 17.80 15.37
C TYR A 484 -21.17 17.02 15.34
N ASN A 485 -21.09 15.94 14.58
CA ASN A 485 -19.89 15.10 14.53
C ASN A 485 -18.69 15.82 13.90
N LYS A 486 -18.91 16.67 12.90
CA LYS A 486 -17.81 17.32 12.17
C LYS A 486 -17.36 18.64 12.79
N PHE A 487 -18.30 19.46 13.24
CA PHE A 487 -18.05 20.82 13.72
C PHE A 487 -18.38 21.02 15.20
N GLY A 488 -18.93 20.00 15.87
CA GLY A 488 -19.34 20.09 17.25
C GLY A 488 -20.51 21.02 17.45
N ILE A 489 -21.34 21.28 16.43
CA ILE A 489 -22.52 22.16 16.55
C ILE A 489 -23.66 21.35 17.14
N GLU A 490 -24.10 21.72 18.34
CA GLU A 490 -25.14 21.00 19.08
C GLU A 490 -26.50 21.64 18.83
N PHE A 491 -27.38 20.92 18.15
CA PHE A 491 -28.80 21.22 18.10
C PHE A 491 -29.52 20.12 18.88
N ASN A 492 -30.05 20.41 20.06
CA ASN A 492 -30.84 19.45 20.82
C ASN A 492 -32.28 19.93 20.95
N LEU A 493 -33.02 19.87 19.84
CA LEU A 493 -34.39 20.36 19.77
C LEU A 493 -35.38 19.40 20.47
N SER A 494 -35.01 18.12 20.57
CA SER A 494 -35.89 17.04 21.04
C SER A 494 -35.69 16.68 22.51
N GLY A 495 -34.56 17.04 23.12
CA GLY A 495 -34.15 16.52 24.42
C GLY A 495 -33.81 15.02 24.40
N VAL A 496 -33.62 14.40 23.23
CA VAL A 496 -33.29 12.98 23.06
C VAL A 496 -31.83 12.85 22.66
N TYR A 497 -31.14 11.84 23.18
CA TYR A 497 -29.78 11.50 22.79
C TYR A 497 -29.68 10.05 22.35
N ASN A 498 -28.98 9.84 21.24
CA ASN A 498 -28.53 8.53 20.78
C ASN A 498 -27.20 8.17 21.44
N ILE A 499 -27.08 6.92 21.89
CA ILE A 499 -25.86 6.32 22.41
C ILE A 499 -25.14 5.66 21.24
N VAL A 500 -24.13 6.35 20.68
CA VAL A 500 -23.51 5.96 19.41
C VAL A 500 -22.01 5.87 19.56
N GLY A 501 -21.42 4.77 19.08
CA GLY A 501 -19.97 4.64 19.11
C GLY A 501 -19.48 3.30 18.62
N HIS A 502 -18.43 2.81 19.27
CA HIS A 502 -17.68 1.63 18.90
C HIS A 502 -17.72 0.61 20.03
N ILE A 503 -17.88 -0.66 19.68
CA ILE A 503 -17.67 -1.76 20.61
C ILE A 503 -16.51 -2.61 20.13
N GLU A 504 -15.69 -3.06 21.07
CA GLU A 504 -14.63 -4.02 20.76
C GLU A 504 -15.21 -5.36 20.36
N SER A 505 -14.69 -5.90 19.27
CA SER A 505 -14.95 -7.25 18.85
C SER A 505 -13.63 -7.91 18.45
N LYS A 506 -13.44 -9.14 18.93
CA LYS A 506 -12.23 -9.92 18.66
C LYS A 506 -12.45 -10.82 17.47
N ASN A 507 -11.44 -10.97 16.62
CA ASN A 507 -11.48 -11.88 15.47
C ASN A 507 -12.71 -11.67 14.57
N THR A 508 -13.17 -10.42 14.49
CA THR A 508 -14.41 -10.03 13.81
C THR A 508 -14.31 -10.18 12.30
N VAL A 509 -13.10 -10.12 11.77
CA VAL A 509 -12.85 -10.14 10.33
C VAL A 509 -11.96 -11.32 9.99
N SER A 510 -12.48 -12.21 9.15
CA SER A 510 -11.72 -13.31 8.57
C SER A 510 -11.18 -12.88 7.21
N ILE A 511 -9.88 -13.01 7.00
CA ILE A 511 -9.19 -12.72 5.75
C ILE A 511 -8.54 -14.00 5.25
N LYS A 512 -8.93 -14.44 4.05
CA LYS A 512 -8.19 -15.44 3.29
C LYS A 512 -7.43 -14.74 2.19
N SER A 513 -6.10 -14.77 2.24
CA SER A 513 -5.22 -14.13 1.27
C SER A 513 -4.20 -15.12 0.69
N PRO A 514 -4.64 -16.11 -0.13
CA PRO A 514 -3.70 -16.98 -0.82
C PRO A 514 -2.79 -16.18 -1.79
N PRO A 515 -1.54 -16.63 -2.02
CA PRO A 515 -0.60 -15.94 -2.89
C PRO A 515 -1.18 -15.70 -4.28
N PHE A 516 -0.98 -14.47 -4.78
CA PHE A 516 -1.40 -13.99 -6.10
C PHE A 516 -2.91 -14.06 -6.40
N THR A 517 -3.74 -14.42 -5.42
CA THR A 517 -5.21 -14.37 -5.53
C THR A 517 -5.81 -13.14 -4.84
N LYS A 518 -6.98 -12.69 -5.30
CA LYS A 518 -7.68 -11.60 -4.62
C LYS A 518 -8.09 -12.07 -3.21
N PRO A 519 -7.79 -11.31 -2.13
CA PRO A 519 -8.23 -11.68 -0.80
C PRO A 519 -9.75 -11.76 -0.68
N THR A 520 -10.21 -12.76 0.06
CA THR A 520 -11.61 -12.88 0.51
C THR A 520 -11.68 -12.34 1.93
N ILE A 521 -12.56 -11.36 2.15
CA ILE A 521 -12.74 -10.74 3.46
C ILE A 521 -14.19 -10.90 3.91
N LEU A 522 -14.37 -11.44 5.12
CA LEU A 522 -15.67 -11.69 5.72
C LEU A 522 -15.74 -11.02 7.10
N TYR A 523 -16.77 -10.22 7.33
CA TYR A 523 -17.14 -9.81 8.68
C TYR A 523 -18.02 -10.89 9.30
N ASN A 524 -17.51 -11.52 10.35
CA ASN A 524 -18.16 -12.61 11.07
C ASN A 524 -19.31 -12.08 11.94
N GLU A 525 -19.21 -10.83 12.40
CA GLU A 525 -20.19 -10.19 13.28
C GLU A 525 -20.86 -9.00 12.59
N LYS A 526 -22.18 -9.05 12.48
CA LYS A 526 -23.02 -8.00 11.85
C LYS A 526 -24.02 -7.37 12.83
N GLU A 527 -24.13 -7.97 14.01
CA GLU A 527 -25.00 -7.57 15.09
C GLU A 527 -24.29 -7.80 16.42
N ILE A 528 -24.61 -6.96 17.41
CA ILE A 528 -24.16 -7.12 18.79
C ILE A 528 -25.37 -7.50 19.60
N ILE A 529 -25.26 -8.58 20.35
CA ILE A 529 -26.23 -8.99 21.36
C ILE A 529 -25.67 -8.60 22.72
N PHE A 530 -26.44 -7.85 23.50
CA PHE A 530 -26.12 -7.52 24.88
C PHE A 530 -26.87 -8.46 25.83
N SER A 531 -26.15 -8.96 26.83
CA SER A 531 -26.77 -9.60 27.99
C SER A 531 -27.55 -8.59 28.83
N ASP A 532 -28.49 -9.06 29.63
CA ASP A 532 -29.26 -8.18 30.52
C ASP A 532 -28.34 -7.52 31.58
N GLU A 533 -27.27 -8.19 31.99
CA GLU A 533 -26.21 -7.63 32.85
C GLU A 533 -25.46 -6.48 32.16
N GLU A 534 -25.00 -6.66 30.91
CA GLU A 534 -24.35 -5.58 30.15
C GLU A 534 -25.27 -4.37 29.96
N ILE A 535 -26.57 -4.61 29.72
CA ILE A 535 -27.57 -3.54 29.62
C ILE A 535 -27.67 -2.75 30.93
N GLU A 536 -27.72 -3.42 32.08
CA GLU A 536 -27.76 -2.75 33.38
C GLU A 536 -26.46 -2.02 33.70
N LEU A 537 -25.29 -2.56 33.34
CA LEU A 537 -24.01 -1.85 33.45
C LEU A 537 -24.01 -0.54 32.66
N ILE A 538 -24.49 -0.56 31.41
CA ILE A 538 -24.60 0.64 30.58
C ILE A 538 -25.57 1.66 31.20
N LYS A 539 -26.75 1.21 31.65
CA LYS A 539 -27.74 2.09 32.31
C LYS A 539 -27.18 2.70 33.58
N ASN A 540 -26.52 1.92 34.43
CA ASN A 540 -25.93 2.40 35.69
C ASN A 540 -24.84 3.43 35.44
N TYR A 541 -23.98 3.20 34.44
CA TYR A 541 -22.99 4.18 34.03
C TYR A 541 -23.64 5.51 33.59
N LEU A 542 -24.67 5.46 32.74
CA LEU A 542 -25.37 6.65 32.27
C LEU A 542 -26.15 7.38 33.38
N LYS A 543 -26.76 6.65 34.32
CA LYS A 543 -27.36 7.23 35.53
C LYS A 543 -26.32 7.97 36.37
N GLY A 544 -25.10 7.43 36.48
CA GLY A 544 -23.95 8.08 37.11
C GLY A 544 -23.56 9.42 36.46
N LEU A 545 -23.81 9.58 35.16
CA LEU A 545 -23.63 10.86 34.46
C LEU A 545 -24.76 11.88 34.73
N GLY A 546 -25.76 11.49 35.52
CA GLY A 546 -26.92 12.31 35.86
C GLY A 546 -28.12 12.14 34.95
N VAL A 547 -28.17 11.10 34.11
CA VAL A 547 -29.35 10.75 33.32
C VAL A 547 -30.42 10.18 34.26
N LYS A 548 -31.51 10.94 34.48
CA LYS A 548 -32.59 10.58 35.43
C LYS A 548 -33.84 9.97 34.77
N THR A 549 -33.85 9.90 33.45
CA THR A 549 -34.99 9.43 32.66
C THR A 549 -34.85 7.96 32.30
N GLU A 550 -35.85 7.44 31.60
CA GLU A 550 -35.79 6.13 30.96
C GLU A 550 -34.63 6.05 29.95
N ILE A 551 -33.78 5.04 30.13
CA ILE A 551 -32.67 4.69 29.25
C ILE A 551 -33.04 3.39 28.54
N ILE A 552 -33.12 3.45 27.22
CA ILE A 552 -33.45 2.32 26.37
C ILE A 552 -32.16 1.83 25.71
N ILE A 553 -31.76 0.60 26.00
CA ILE A 553 -30.62 -0.07 25.34
C ILE A 553 -31.18 -1.19 24.46
N ASN A 554 -30.69 -1.25 23.22
CA ASN A 554 -31.08 -2.28 22.28
C ASN A 554 -30.46 -3.61 22.69
N LYS A 555 -31.28 -4.64 22.99
CA LYS A 555 -30.78 -6.00 23.26
C LYS A 555 -30.00 -6.58 22.07
N LYS A 556 -30.40 -6.22 20.86
CA LYS A 556 -29.76 -6.58 19.59
C LYS A 556 -29.54 -5.33 18.76
N THR A 557 -28.29 -5.01 18.45
CA THR A 557 -27.92 -3.81 17.69
C THR A 557 -27.25 -4.20 16.37
N PRO A 558 -27.78 -3.80 15.21
CA PRO A 558 -27.06 -3.97 13.95
C PRO A 558 -25.82 -3.07 13.94
N VAL A 559 -24.68 -3.61 13.53
CA VAL A 559 -23.42 -2.87 13.52
C VAL A 559 -22.82 -2.77 12.13
N SER A 560 -21.74 -2.00 12.03
CA SER A 560 -20.98 -1.79 10.81
C SER A 560 -19.48 -1.83 11.07
N PRO A 561 -18.68 -2.18 10.05
CA PRO A 561 -17.23 -2.09 10.10
C PRO A 561 -16.70 -0.74 10.57
N GLY A 562 -15.73 -0.74 11.50
CA GLY A 562 -15.00 0.45 11.95
C GLY A 562 -13.81 0.80 11.06
N LEU A 563 -13.29 -0.17 10.31
CA LEU A 563 -12.22 -0.01 9.31
C LEU A 563 -10.85 0.33 9.92
N HIS A 564 -10.62 -0.03 11.19
CA HIS A 564 -9.38 0.25 11.91
C HIS A 564 -8.48 -0.98 12.07
N PHE A 565 -9.03 -2.20 11.95
CA PHE A 565 -8.29 -3.48 11.83
C PHE A 565 -7.14 -3.63 12.83
N LEU A 566 -7.41 -4.27 13.96
CA LEU A 566 -6.45 -4.50 15.05
C LEU A 566 -6.10 -5.98 15.18
N ASN A 567 -5.02 -6.25 15.94
CA ASN A 567 -4.74 -7.54 16.58
C ASN A 567 -4.92 -8.75 15.66
N SER A 568 -4.00 -8.90 14.70
CA SER A 568 -3.98 -10.10 13.87
C SER A 568 -3.51 -11.31 14.68
N ASN A 569 -4.16 -12.46 14.47
CA ASN A 569 -3.66 -13.75 14.95
C ASN A 569 -2.29 -14.15 14.35
N LEU A 570 -1.82 -13.47 13.30
CA LEU A 570 -0.52 -13.70 12.67
C LEU A 570 0.60 -12.85 13.24
N LYS A 571 0.40 -12.23 14.41
CA LYS A 571 1.35 -11.27 15.00
C LYS A 571 2.77 -11.80 15.14
N GLU A 572 2.94 -13.08 15.48
CA GLU A 572 4.26 -13.70 15.57
C GLU A 572 4.97 -13.76 14.22
N GLU A 573 4.29 -14.26 13.17
CA GLU A 573 4.84 -14.26 11.80
C GLU A 573 5.17 -12.83 11.33
N LEU A 574 4.28 -11.88 11.61
CA LEU A 574 4.46 -10.48 11.22
C LEU A 574 5.55 -9.75 12.02
N SER A 575 5.92 -10.25 13.20
CA SER A 575 7.04 -9.73 13.99
C SER A 575 8.38 -10.32 13.55
N ASN A 576 8.37 -11.50 12.92
CA ASN A 576 9.54 -12.23 12.45
C ASN A 576 9.90 -11.93 10.98
N LEU A 577 9.66 -10.69 10.54
CA LEU A 577 10.04 -10.26 9.20
C LEU A 577 11.56 -10.16 9.05
N PRO A 578 12.12 -10.38 7.84
CA PRO A 578 13.56 -10.31 7.63
C PRO A 578 14.16 -8.96 8.02
N LYS A 579 15.38 -8.97 8.57
CA LYS A 579 16.15 -7.74 8.84
C LYS A 579 16.13 -6.81 7.63
N GLY A 580 15.82 -5.53 7.90
CA GLY A 580 15.64 -4.48 6.89
C GLY A 580 14.18 -4.26 6.50
N LEU A 581 13.27 -5.23 6.69
CA LEU A 581 11.84 -5.10 6.42
C LEU A 581 11.07 -4.79 7.71
N LYS A 582 10.45 -3.62 7.79
CA LYS A 582 9.65 -3.17 8.94
C LYS A 582 8.21 -2.97 8.51
N LEU A 583 7.27 -3.60 9.21
CA LEU A 583 5.83 -3.41 9.01
C LEU A 583 5.29 -2.39 10.01
N PHE A 584 4.58 -1.38 9.51
CA PHE A 584 3.81 -0.45 10.33
C PHE A 584 2.33 -0.55 9.97
N SER A 585 1.59 -1.28 10.80
CA SER A 585 0.15 -1.47 10.68
C SER A 585 -0.46 -1.67 12.07
N THR A 586 -1.72 -1.25 12.21
CA THR A 586 -2.50 -1.41 13.43
C THR A 586 -2.74 -2.87 13.83
N ILE A 587 -2.61 -3.82 12.89
CA ILE A 587 -2.72 -5.26 13.19
C ILE A 587 -1.62 -5.78 14.13
N LEU A 588 -0.55 -5.00 14.33
CA LEU A 588 0.55 -5.32 15.24
C LEU A 588 0.37 -4.75 16.65
N PHE A 589 -0.64 -3.91 16.88
CA PHE A 589 -0.87 -3.33 18.21
C PHE A 589 -1.09 -4.44 19.25
N LYS A 590 -0.74 -4.17 20.50
CA LYS A 590 -0.94 -5.13 21.61
C LYS A 590 -2.28 -4.93 22.29
N ASP A 591 -2.76 -3.69 22.29
CA ASP A 591 -3.95 -3.32 23.04
C ASP A 591 -5.22 -3.55 22.21
N GLU A 592 -6.20 -4.13 22.89
CA GLU A 592 -7.60 -4.02 22.52
C GLU A 592 -8.08 -2.75 23.19
N SER A 593 -8.31 -1.71 22.40
CA SER A 593 -8.96 -0.49 22.87
C SER A 593 -9.97 -0.03 21.83
N PRO A 594 -11.21 0.35 22.18
CA PRO A 594 -12.20 0.85 21.22
C PRO A 594 -11.88 2.26 20.68
N LYS A 595 -10.76 2.84 21.13
CA LYS A 595 -10.24 4.13 20.70
C LYS A 595 -9.72 4.04 19.25
N HIS A 596 -9.55 5.18 18.59
CA HIS A 596 -9.04 5.24 17.21
C HIS A 596 -7.51 5.16 17.16
N PRO A 597 -6.91 4.11 16.57
CA PRO A 597 -5.47 3.86 16.60
C PRO A 597 -4.66 4.67 15.56
N THR A 598 -5.33 5.49 14.74
CA THR A 598 -4.75 6.01 13.50
C THR A 598 -3.67 7.06 13.73
N PHE A 599 -3.82 7.89 14.78
CA PHE A 599 -2.80 8.86 15.15
C PHE A 599 -1.64 8.17 15.87
N ASP A 600 -1.91 7.18 16.72
CA ASP A 600 -0.90 6.36 17.38
C ASP A 600 -0.07 5.53 16.40
N LEU A 601 -0.65 5.14 15.27
CA LEU A 601 0.12 4.50 14.19
C LEU A 601 1.20 5.44 13.61
N MET A 602 0.96 6.75 13.61
CA MET A 602 1.97 7.74 13.17
C MET A 602 3.05 7.93 14.25
N THR A 603 2.67 8.00 15.52
CA THR A 603 3.63 8.17 16.63
C THR A 603 4.50 6.91 16.77
N SER A 604 3.88 5.74 16.86
CA SER A 604 4.60 4.45 16.95
C SER A 604 5.53 4.19 15.76
N SER A 605 5.12 4.53 14.53
CA SER A 605 6.00 4.36 13.37
C SER A 605 7.17 5.34 13.37
N TYR A 606 6.97 6.56 13.90
CA TYR A 606 8.02 7.53 14.11
C TYR A 606 9.01 7.03 15.18
N ASP A 607 8.54 6.68 16.37
CA ASP A 607 9.38 6.27 17.51
C ASP A 607 10.19 5.02 17.17
N ALA A 608 9.54 4.01 16.58
CA ALA A 608 10.23 2.81 16.12
C ALA A 608 11.28 3.10 15.04
N THR A 609 11.05 4.09 14.17
CA THR A 609 12.03 4.48 13.13
C THR A 609 13.21 5.25 13.73
N ILE A 610 12.97 6.08 14.76
CA ILE A 610 14.04 6.76 15.49
C ILE A 610 14.96 5.72 16.16
N ASN A 611 14.37 4.86 16.99
CA ASN A 611 15.12 3.91 17.83
C ASN A 611 15.87 2.84 17.03
N SER A 612 15.29 2.36 15.94
CA SER A 612 15.86 1.28 15.13
C SER A 612 17.04 1.68 14.24
N ASN A 613 17.47 2.94 14.33
CA ASN A 613 18.53 3.54 13.55
C ASN A 613 19.73 3.97 14.42
N GLU A 614 19.61 3.79 15.74
CA GLU A 614 20.68 3.97 16.73
C GLU A 614 21.43 2.66 17.02
N GLN A 615 20.91 1.54 16.51
CA GLN A 615 21.52 0.20 16.49
C GLN A 615 22.06 -0.12 15.09
#